data_AF-A0A2T7UNI2-F1
#
_entry.id   AF-A0A2T7UNI2-F1
#
_cell.length_a   1.000
_cell.length_b   1.000
_cell.length_c   1.000
_cell.angle_alpha   90.00
_cell.angle_beta   90.00
_cell.angle_gamma   90.00
#
_symmetry.space_group_name_H-M   'P 1'
#
loop_
_entity.id
_entity.type
_entity.pdbx_description
1 polymer ?
#
loop_
_entity_poly.entity_id
_entity_poly.type
_entity_poly.pdbx_seq_one_letter_code
_entity_poly.pdbx_strand_id
1 'polypeptide(L)'
;MGASGPGGLKGAPLRRISAPTAASLPRAALRSRKGVTMARTNPLTFLQQVRSETAKVSWPTRREVGVSTVMVLALTGLTAVFFFLVDLLIRTGLGALLGLVS
;
A
#
# COMPACT_ATOMS: atom_id res chain seq x y z
N MET A 1 48.36 -43.55 27.59
CA MET A 1 47.83 -42.48 26.71
C MET A 1 47.70 -43.05 25.30
N GLY A 2 46.48 -43.44 24.93
CA GLY A 2 46.18 -44.23 23.72
C GLY A 2 45.64 -43.38 22.57
N ALA A 3 45.92 -43.88 21.37
CA ALA A 3 45.77 -43.29 20.05
C ALA A 3 44.34 -42.88 19.63
N SER A 4 44.30 -41.83 18.82
CA SER A 4 43.75 -41.78 17.45
C SER A 4 42.67 -42.80 17.08
N GLY A 5 41.50 -42.28 16.68
CA GLY A 5 40.50 -43.05 15.94
C GLY A 5 39.39 -42.18 15.35
N PRO A 6 39.46 -41.78 14.06
CA PRO A 6 38.26 -41.46 13.30
C PRO A 6 37.54 -42.76 12.96
N GLY A 7 36.36 -42.94 13.55
CA GLY A 7 35.50 -44.10 13.36
C GLY A 7 35.25 -44.37 11.88
N GLY A 8 35.71 -45.54 11.44
CA GLY A 8 35.54 -46.02 10.08
C GLY A 8 34.10 -46.42 9.79
N LEU A 9 33.63 -45.98 8.63
CA LEU A 9 32.69 -46.74 7.80
C LEU A 9 33.23 -46.72 6.36
N LYS A 10 34.32 -47.45 6.16
CA LYS A 10 34.70 -48.00 4.87
C LYS A 10 33.82 -49.23 4.62
N GLY A 11 33.09 -49.24 3.51
CA GLY A 11 32.52 -50.45 2.92
C GLY A 11 31.00 -50.53 2.91
N ALA A 12 30.38 -49.99 1.87
CA ALA A 12 29.14 -50.56 1.33
C ALA A 12 29.21 -50.49 -0.21
N PRO A 13 29.16 -51.63 -0.91
CA PRO A 13 29.37 -51.73 -2.34
C PRO A 13 28.15 -51.23 -3.14
N LEU A 14 28.48 -50.70 -4.32
CA LEU A 14 27.62 -50.24 -5.40
C LEU A 14 26.34 -51.06 -5.60
N ARG A 15 25.19 -50.47 -5.25
CA ARG A 15 23.90 -50.93 -5.75
C ARG A 15 23.71 -50.41 -7.17
N ARG A 16 24.26 -51.14 -8.14
CA ARG A 16 23.81 -51.11 -9.53
C ARG A 16 22.34 -51.50 -9.56
N ILE A 17 21.47 -50.52 -9.81
CA ILE A 17 20.18 -50.82 -10.45
C ILE A 17 20.11 -49.91 -11.68
N SER A 18 20.53 -50.51 -12.79
CA SER A 18 19.89 -50.43 -14.09
C SER A 18 19.30 -49.09 -14.48
N ALA A 19 20.04 -48.32 -15.29
CA ALA A 19 19.40 -47.41 -16.23
C ALA A 19 18.47 -48.23 -17.14
N PRO A 20 17.17 -47.93 -17.23
CA PRO A 20 16.37 -48.45 -18.33
C PRO A 20 16.87 -47.78 -19.61
N THR A 21 17.64 -48.57 -20.36
CA THR A 21 17.91 -48.43 -21.78
C THR A 21 16.69 -47.90 -22.52
N ALA A 22 16.94 -46.91 -23.36
CA ALA A 22 16.01 -46.28 -24.29
C ALA A 22 14.94 -47.21 -24.87
N ALA A 23 13.71 -47.07 -24.39
CA ALA A 23 12.51 -47.62 -25.01
C ALA A 23 11.42 -46.54 -25.00
N SER A 24 11.27 -45.91 -26.18
CA SER A 24 10.10 -45.11 -26.59
C SER A 24 9.53 -44.17 -25.53
N LEU A 25 10.19 -43.03 -25.30
CA LEU A 25 9.45 -41.87 -24.79
C LEU A 25 8.43 -41.49 -25.86
N PRO A 26 7.11 -41.58 -25.58
CA PRO A 26 6.11 -41.12 -26.52
C PRO A 26 6.37 -39.63 -26.78
N ARG A 27 6.51 -39.25 -28.05
CA ARG A 27 6.58 -37.85 -28.54
C ARG A 27 5.36 -36.99 -28.12
N ALA A 28 4.44 -37.55 -27.34
CA ALA A 28 3.37 -36.85 -26.63
C ALA A 28 3.87 -35.99 -25.45
N ALA A 29 5.15 -36.09 -25.04
CA ALA A 29 5.74 -35.21 -24.02
C ALA A 29 5.97 -33.77 -24.50
N LEU A 30 5.84 -33.48 -25.79
CA LEU A 30 5.61 -32.13 -26.31
C LEU A 30 4.13 -31.76 -26.12
N ARG A 31 3.63 -31.91 -24.90
CA ARG A 31 2.38 -31.27 -24.49
C ARG A 31 2.65 -29.79 -24.57
N SER A 32 2.20 -29.21 -25.68
CA SER A 32 2.04 -27.79 -25.93
C SER A 32 2.02 -27.05 -24.60
N ARG A 33 3.10 -26.29 -24.35
CA ARG A 33 3.08 -25.19 -23.40
C ARG A 33 2.07 -24.20 -23.96
N LYS A 34 0.79 -24.55 -23.83
CA LYS A 34 -0.35 -23.68 -24.08
C LYS A 34 0.00 -22.46 -23.24
N GLY A 35 0.32 -21.37 -23.94
CA GLY A 35 0.75 -20.14 -23.32
C GLY A 35 -0.18 -19.88 -22.15
N VAL A 36 0.40 -19.68 -20.98
CA VAL A 36 -0.31 -19.05 -19.88
C VAL A 36 -0.66 -17.67 -20.44
N THR A 37 -1.84 -17.59 -21.06
CA THR A 37 -2.57 -16.34 -21.16
C THR A 37 -2.76 -15.98 -19.71
N MET A 38 -1.89 -15.11 -19.19
CA MET A 38 -2.08 -14.49 -17.90
C MET A 38 -3.48 -13.91 -17.97
N ALA A 39 -4.44 -14.59 -17.35
CA ALA A 39 -5.83 -14.21 -17.40
C ALA A 39 -5.86 -12.76 -16.94
N ARG A 40 -6.26 -11.86 -17.85
CA ARG A 40 -6.37 -10.43 -17.59
C ARG A 40 -7.01 -10.28 -16.22
N THR A 41 -6.33 -9.58 -15.32
CA THR A 41 -6.78 -9.44 -13.94
C THR A 41 -8.26 -9.11 -13.93
N ASN A 42 -9.06 -10.05 -13.43
CA ASN A 42 -10.49 -10.02 -13.61
C ASN A 42 -11.00 -8.81 -12.81
N PRO A 43 -11.72 -7.85 -13.42
CA PRO A 43 -12.18 -6.65 -12.72
C PRO A 43 -12.97 -6.97 -11.45
N LEU A 44 -13.60 -8.15 -11.39
CA LEU A 44 -14.29 -8.65 -10.19
C LEU A 44 -13.31 -9.00 -9.05
N THR A 45 -12.13 -9.51 -9.35
CA THR A 45 -11.09 -9.82 -8.34
C THR A 45 -10.40 -8.58 -7.77
N PHE A 46 -10.23 -7.51 -8.58
CA PHE A 46 -9.73 -6.24 -8.08
C PHE A 46 -10.68 -5.58 -7.09
N LEU A 47 -11.99 -5.66 -7.32
CA LEU A 47 -13.00 -5.09 -6.41
C LEU A 47 -12.99 -5.79 -5.03
N GLN A 48 -12.74 -7.10 -5.03
CA GLN A 48 -12.54 -7.88 -3.80
C GLN A 48 -11.26 -7.46 -3.08
N GLN A 49 -10.17 -7.26 -3.82
CA GLN A 49 -8.91 -6.78 -3.27
C GLN A 49 -9.05 -5.36 -2.70
N VAL A 50 -9.67 -4.42 -3.41
CA VAL A 50 -9.95 -3.06 -2.93
C VAL A 50 -10.82 -3.08 -1.69
N ARG A 51 -11.87 -3.92 -1.62
CA ARG A 51 -12.67 -4.08 -0.40
C ARG A 51 -11.83 -4.58 0.77
N SER A 52 -10.95 -5.56 0.54
CA SER A 52 -10.05 -6.10 1.58
C SER A 52 -8.99 -5.10 2.05
N GLU A 53 -8.51 -4.20 1.18
CA GLU A 53 -7.59 -3.12 1.54
C GLU A 53 -8.31 -1.93 2.19
N THR A 54 -9.51 -1.58 1.72
CA THR A 54 -10.33 -0.51 2.29
C THR A 54 -10.81 -0.86 3.69
N ALA A 55 -11.02 -2.15 3.99
CA ALA A 55 -11.33 -2.62 5.35
C ALA A 55 -10.19 -2.39 6.35
N LYS A 56 -8.94 -2.21 5.88
CA LYS A 56 -7.80 -1.86 6.74
C LYS A 56 -7.74 -0.36 7.04
N VAL A 57 -8.50 0.46 6.31
CA VAL A 57 -8.59 1.90 6.54
C VAL A 57 -9.51 2.14 7.73
N SER A 58 -8.93 2.43 8.88
CA SER A 58 -9.67 2.94 10.03
C SER A 58 -10.10 4.38 9.74
N TRP A 59 -11.34 4.56 9.31
CA TRP A 59 -11.88 5.91 9.10
C TRP A 59 -12.04 6.61 10.46
N PRO A 60 -11.61 7.88 10.55
CA PRO A 60 -11.61 8.63 11.80
C PRO A 60 -13.02 8.74 12.34
N THR A 61 -13.17 8.60 13.66
CA THR A 61 -14.47 8.68 14.29
C THR A 61 -15.03 10.11 14.18
N ARG A 62 -16.36 10.26 14.24
CA ARG A 62 -17.04 11.57 14.22
C ARG A 62 -16.48 12.53 15.28
N ARG A 63 -15.98 11.99 16.40
CA ARG A 63 -15.37 12.75 17.49
C ARG A 63 -14.01 13.33 17.09
N GLU A 64 -13.15 12.54 16.45
CA GLU A 64 -11.84 13.00 15.96
C GLU A 64 -12.00 14.08 14.89
N VAL A 65 -12.92 13.87 13.94
CA VAL A 65 -13.25 14.86 12.90
C VAL A 65 -13.80 16.15 13.53
N GLY A 66 -14.62 16.03 14.57
CA GLY A 66 -15.15 17.18 15.30
C GLY A 66 -14.05 18.00 15.97
N VAL A 67 -13.11 17.34 16.67
CA VAL A 67 -12.00 18.01 17.35
C VAL A 67 -11.09 18.72 16.36
N SER A 68 -10.72 18.07 15.25
CA SER A 68 -9.86 18.68 14.23
C SER A 68 -10.56 19.86 13.53
N THR A 69 -11.88 19.77 13.30
CA THR A 69 -12.67 20.87 12.74
C THR A 69 -12.73 22.07 13.69
N VAL A 70 -12.97 21.83 14.98
CA VAL A 70 -13.05 22.91 15.99
C VAL A 70 -11.71 23.66 16.11
N MET A 71 -10.59 22.93 16.06
CA MET A 71 -9.26 23.54 16.07
C MET A 71 -9.06 24.49 14.89
N VAL A 72 -9.45 24.09 13.68
CA VAL A 72 -9.37 24.94 12.49
C VAL A 72 -10.32 26.13 12.62
N LEU A 73 -11.57 25.90 13.05
CA LEU A 73 -12.57 26.94 13.23
C LEU A 73 -12.13 28.03 14.22
N ALA A 74 -11.40 27.67 15.27
CA ALA A 74 -10.89 28.64 16.23
C ALA A 74 -9.90 29.63 15.56
N LEU A 75 -8.94 29.11 14.79
CA LEU A 75 -7.96 29.95 14.07
C LEU A 75 -8.62 30.79 12.96
N THR A 76 -9.48 30.16 12.15
CA THR A 76 -10.16 30.86 11.05
C THR A 76 -11.14 31.88 11.60
N GLY A 77 -11.79 31.60 12.75
CA GLY A 77 -12.67 32.53 13.45
C GLY A 77 -11.92 33.75 13.96
N LEU A 78 -10.77 33.56 14.60
CA LEU A 78 -9.90 34.67 15.03
C LEU A 78 -9.46 35.53 13.83
N THR A 79 -9.04 34.87 12.75
CA THR A 79 -8.62 35.54 11.52
C THR A 79 -9.79 36.31 10.89
N ALA A 80 -10.99 35.74 10.85
CA ALA A 80 -12.19 36.40 10.33
C ALA A 80 -12.54 37.67 11.12
N VAL A 81 -12.42 37.64 12.45
CA VAL A 81 -12.63 38.82 13.30
C VAL A 81 -11.58 39.90 13.00
N PHE A 82 -10.31 39.51 12.85
CA PHE A 82 -9.25 40.47 12.50
C PHE A 82 -9.51 41.15 11.15
N PHE A 83 -9.81 40.38 10.10
CA PHE A 83 -10.13 40.93 8.78
C PHE A 83 -11.35 41.84 8.84
N PHE A 84 -12.41 41.44 9.54
CA PHE A 84 -13.61 42.26 9.72
C PHE A 84 -13.33 43.65 10.32
N LEU A 85 -12.43 43.72 11.31
CA LEU A 85 -12.02 44.99 11.90
C LEU A 85 -11.22 45.85 10.91
N VAL A 86 -10.33 45.23 10.13
CA VAL A 86 -9.56 45.92 9.08
C VAL A 86 -10.48 46.45 8.00
N ASP A 87 -11.45 45.66 7.55
CA ASP A 87 -12.46 46.08 6.57
C ASP A 87 -13.27 47.28 7.08
N LEU A 88 -13.66 47.26 8.37
CA LEU A 88 -14.38 48.37 9.00
C LEU A 88 -13.51 49.64 9.07
N LEU A 89 -12.23 49.49 9.42
CA LEU A 89 -11.28 50.59 9.50
C LEU A 89 -11.05 51.21 8.12
N ILE A 90 -10.90 50.39 7.08
CA ILE A 90 -10.71 50.86 5.71
C ILE A 90 -11.98 51.56 5.21
N ARG A 91 -13.16 50.97 5.42
CA ARG A 91 -14.43 51.59 5.00
C ARG A 91 -14.67 52.94 5.65
N THR A 92 -14.45 53.03 6.97
CA THR A 92 -14.65 54.28 7.72
C THR A 92 -13.56 55.30 7.41
N GLY A 93 -12.30 54.87 7.29
CA GLY A 93 -11.17 55.74 6.93
C GLY A 93 -11.29 56.31 5.51
N LEU A 94 -11.66 55.50 4.53
CA LEU A 94 -11.92 55.96 3.16
C LEU A 94 -13.12 56.91 3.12
N GLY A 95 -14.19 56.61 3.87
CA GLY A 95 -15.36 57.49 3.95
C GLY A 95 -15.03 58.85 4.55
N ALA A 96 -14.24 58.87 5.63
CA ALA A 96 -13.79 60.12 6.24
C ALA A 96 -12.87 60.93 5.30
N LEU A 97 -11.97 60.26 4.58
CA LEU A 97 -11.05 60.92 3.65
C LEU A 97 -11.79 61.52 2.44
N LEU A 98 -12.73 60.77 1.85
CA LEU A 98 -13.54 61.25 0.74
C LEU A 98 -14.49 62.38 1.17
N GLY A 99 -15.06 62.30 2.38
CA GLY A 99 -15.89 63.37 2.93
C GLY A 99 -15.12 64.62 3.36
N LEU A 100 -13.81 64.52 3.56
CA LEU A 100 -12.93 65.68 3.82
C LEU A 100 -12.50 66.39 2.52
N VAL A 101 -12.41 65.63 1.41
CA VAL A 101 -11.97 66.13 0.10
C VAL A 101 -13.14 66.64 -0.76
N SER A 102 -14.33 66.05 -0.62
CA SER A 102 -15.56 66.49 -1.30
C SER A 102 -16.25 67.65 -0.59
#